data_AF-A0A6G7YY64-F1
#
_entry.id   AF-A0A6G7YY64-F1
#
_cell.length_a   1.000
_cell.length_b   1.000
_cell.length_c   1.000
_cell.angle_alpha   90.00
_cell.angle_beta   90.00
_cell.angle_gamma   90.00
#
_symmetry.space_group_name_H-M   'P 1'
#
loop_
_entity.id
_entity.type
_entity.pdbx_description
1 polymer ?
#
loop_
_entity_poly.entity_id
_entity_poly.type
_entity_poly.pdbx_seq_one_letter_code
_entity_poly.pdbx_strand_id
1 'polypeptide(L)'
;MTAIFMHLSDIHFGQEKDGGRITINDDAKEQLLEDAAAEIAKLGKSATGIIVTGDIAYAAKYEEYAKAGKWLDRLAERVGCSRLDIQMVPGNHDIDRNAITPITKFHLDAVREHGDKMLDMLLDDEVQREVLYERFAAYRDFSSGYGCDLDVGGAYSADVVVTVAPERTVRFVYLNSALICSLKDDEGKLILGARQRVFTPIDGEEMVVLVHHPLNWLQDSDEAARYFKSRARVIISGHEHFPSLTIMAVEEECDLLMLAAGATAPDDIDEKYTYKYNILTFDWDDGSDALAVTINPRTWNFEMKRFERDSRFLEGRSERNVLGSPYFRRGVSPVAPVQGVVDEQPQAHAVANPITGSTEVDFSMTEDVRLVRLRFFRDLPEDGRRRILVELDVIPADLTDRLDHTIEQRFFAKLVAQGRLGELSAAIDAAILEHKSGEDE
;
A
#
# COMPACT_ATOMS: atom_id res chain seq x y z
N MET A 1 4.90 -17.01 -15.87
CA MET A 1 5.51 -16.52 -14.61
C MET A 1 4.36 -16.21 -13.67
N THR A 2 4.48 -16.51 -12.38
CA THR A 2 3.35 -16.38 -11.46
C THR A 2 3.73 -15.46 -10.31
N ALA A 3 2.97 -14.40 -10.10
CA ALA A 3 3.24 -13.40 -9.07
C ALA A 3 2.40 -13.65 -7.83
N ILE A 4 3.04 -13.84 -6.68
CA ILE A 4 2.38 -14.24 -5.43
C ILE A 4 2.52 -13.10 -4.42
N PHE A 5 1.40 -12.63 -3.87
CA PHE A 5 1.37 -11.54 -2.93
C PHE A 5 0.66 -11.94 -1.64
N MET A 6 1.27 -11.61 -0.50
CA MET A 6 0.53 -11.54 0.75
C MET A 6 -0.35 -10.29 0.70
N HIS A 7 -1.62 -10.38 1.08
CA HIS A 7 -2.52 -9.23 1.13
C HIS A 7 -3.11 -9.08 2.54
N LEU A 8 -2.83 -7.92 3.13
CA LEU A 8 -3.21 -7.49 4.46
C LEU A 8 -4.00 -6.18 4.38
N SER A 9 -4.84 -5.95 5.38
CA SER A 9 -5.53 -4.68 5.63
C SER A 9 -5.82 -4.57 7.12
N ASP A 10 -6.04 -3.37 7.64
CA ASP A 10 -6.57 -3.15 9.00
C ASP A 10 -5.74 -3.90 10.06
N ILE A 11 -4.46 -3.55 10.13
CA ILE A 11 -3.47 -4.14 11.04
C ILE A 11 -3.45 -3.42 12.39
N HIS A 12 -3.75 -2.11 12.39
CA HIS A 12 -4.08 -1.33 13.58
C HIS A 12 -3.03 -1.42 14.71
N PHE A 13 -1.74 -1.23 14.38
CA PHE A 13 -0.71 -1.17 15.42
C PHE A 13 -1.00 -0.01 16.39
N GLY A 14 -1.10 -0.31 17.70
CA GLY A 14 -1.38 0.67 18.75
C GLY A 14 -2.84 0.75 19.22
N GLN A 15 -3.73 -0.09 18.68
CA GLN A 15 -5.15 -0.09 19.05
C GLN A 15 -5.41 -0.54 20.51
N GLU A 16 -4.59 -1.45 21.04
CA GLU A 16 -4.83 -2.11 22.31
C GLU A 16 -4.24 -1.30 23.48
N LYS A 17 -5.04 -1.11 24.55
CA LYS A 17 -4.64 -0.31 25.73
C LYS A 17 -4.43 -1.14 27.00
N ASP A 18 -4.87 -2.39 26.99
CA ASP A 18 -4.81 -3.33 28.11
C ASP A 18 -3.92 -4.54 27.77
N GLY A 19 -3.10 -4.96 28.73
CA GLY A 19 -2.05 -5.97 28.50
C GLY A 19 -2.55 -7.32 27.97
N GLY A 20 -3.77 -7.72 28.34
CA GLY A 20 -4.36 -8.98 27.89
C GLY A 20 -4.67 -8.98 26.39
N ARG A 21 -5.23 -7.88 25.88
CA ARG A 21 -5.59 -7.75 24.45
C ARG A 21 -4.35 -7.56 23.58
N ILE A 22 -3.35 -6.81 24.07
CA ILE A 22 -2.01 -6.73 23.45
C ILE A 22 -1.45 -8.13 23.22
N THR A 23 -1.41 -8.95 24.27
CA THR A 23 -0.85 -10.31 24.20
C THR A 23 -1.58 -11.19 23.17
N ILE A 24 -2.91 -11.08 23.10
CA ILE A 24 -3.74 -11.87 22.18
C ILE A 24 -3.52 -11.43 20.73
N ASN A 25 -3.52 -10.12 20.46
CA ASN A 25 -3.37 -9.59 19.12
C ASN A 25 -1.94 -9.81 18.60
N ASP A 26 -0.93 -9.74 19.48
CA ASP A 26 0.45 -10.07 19.14
C ASP A 26 0.61 -11.57 18.83
N ASP A 27 0.01 -12.47 19.62
CA ASP A 27 0.02 -13.91 19.28
C ASP A 27 -0.64 -14.18 17.92
N ALA A 28 -1.79 -13.57 17.63
CA ALA A 28 -2.43 -13.73 16.33
C ALA A 28 -1.55 -13.24 15.18
N LYS A 29 -0.86 -12.10 15.35
CA LYS A 29 0.12 -11.59 14.37
C LYS A 29 1.31 -12.54 14.20
N GLU A 30 1.77 -13.22 15.25
CA GLU A 30 2.83 -14.24 15.18
C GLU A 30 2.35 -15.51 14.46
N GLN A 31 1.17 -16.01 14.78
CA GLN A 31 0.58 -17.17 14.11
C GLN A 31 0.34 -16.89 12.61
N LEU A 32 0.06 -15.64 12.22
CA LEU A 32 -0.03 -15.24 10.82
C LEU A 32 1.30 -15.46 10.10
N LEU A 33 2.43 -15.09 10.71
CA LEU A 33 3.76 -15.29 10.12
C LEU A 33 4.03 -16.77 9.83
N GLU A 34 3.70 -17.65 10.79
CA GLU A 34 3.90 -19.09 10.64
C GLU A 34 2.96 -19.71 9.59
N ASP A 35 1.68 -19.32 9.59
CA ASP A 35 0.71 -19.81 8.60
C ASP A 35 1.09 -19.33 7.19
N ALA A 36 1.45 -18.07 7.03
CA ALA A 36 1.88 -17.50 5.75
C ALA A 36 3.11 -18.24 5.20
N ALA A 37 4.13 -18.47 6.03
CA ALA A 37 5.31 -19.24 5.64
C ALA A 37 4.95 -20.67 5.22
N ALA A 38 4.07 -21.34 5.97
CA ALA A 38 3.62 -22.70 5.66
C ALA A 38 2.81 -22.77 4.35
N GLU A 39 1.96 -21.80 4.07
CA GLU A 39 1.18 -21.73 2.83
C GLU A 39 2.06 -21.43 1.61
N ILE A 40 3.01 -20.49 1.72
CA ILE A 40 3.97 -20.18 0.66
C ILE A 40 4.85 -21.40 0.36
N ALA A 41 5.32 -22.11 1.39
CA ALA A 41 6.10 -23.34 1.21
C ALA A 41 5.34 -24.43 0.42
N LYS A 42 4.01 -24.52 0.54
CA LYS A 42 3.19 -25.46 -0.25
C LYS A 42 3.18 -25.13 -1.74
N LEU A 43 3.36 -23.86 -2.11
CA LEU A 43 3.45 -23.42 -3.50
C LEU A 43 4.83 -23.70 -4.11
N GLY A 44 5.84 -24.02 -3.28
CA GLY A 44 7.22 -24.25 -3.74
C GLY A 44 7.89 -23.02 -4.36
N LYS A 45 7.38 -21.82 -4.05
CA LYS A 45 7.86 -20.52 -4.54
C LYS A 45 7.97 -19.54 -3.37
N SER A 46 8.68 -18.44 -3.56
CA SER A 46 8.64 -17.29 -2.64
C SER A 46 7.50 -16.36 -3.02
N ALA A 47 7.08 -15.50 -2.09
CA ALA A 47 6.24 -14.36 -2.46
C ALA A 47 7.02 -13.37 -3.34
N THR A 48 6.31 -12.76 -4.30
CA THR A 48 6.76 -11.60 -5.07
C THR A 48 6.77 -10.33 -4.21
N GLY A 49 5.85 -10.22 -3.25
CA GLY A 49 5.79 -9.07 -2.36
C GLY A 49 4.62 -9.11 -1.37
N ILE A 50 4.42 -8.00 -0.66
CA ILE A 50 3.34 -7.82 0.32
C ILE A 50 2.50 -6.59 -0.08
N ILE A 51 1.19 -6.70 0.02
CA ILE A 51 0.21 -5.64 -0.25
C ILE A 51 -0.50 -5.30 1.05
N VAL A 52 -0.53 -4.01 1.41
CA VAL A 52 -1.23 -3.51 2.59
C VAL A 52 -2.26 -2.45 2.19
N THR A 53 -3.55 -2.76 2.30
CA THR A 53 -4.64 -1.87 1.87
C THR A 53 -5.16 -0.95 2.98
N GLY A 54 -4.23 -0.36 3.75
CA GLY A 54 -4.51 0.69 4.74
C GLY A 54 -4.72 0.22 6.17
N ASP A 55 -4.90 1.20 7.05
CA ASP A 55 -5.06 1.05 8.49
C ASP A 55 -3.91 0.23 9.10
N ILE A 56 -2.68 0.69 8.81
CA ILE A 56 -1.45 0.08 9.31
C ILE A 56 -1.26 0.44 10.78
N ALA A 57 -1.34 1.73 11.07
CA ALA A 57 -1.32 2.28 12.42
C ALA A 57 -2.75 2.52 12.92
N TYR A 58 -2.92 2.63 14.24
CA TYR A 58 -4.21 2.96 14.84
C TYR A 58 -4.47 4.47 14.95
N ALA A 59 -3.43 5.27 15.18
CA ALA A 59 -3.54 6.72 15.39
C ALA A 59 -2.45 7.52 14.66
N ALA A 60 -1.83 6.91 13.64
CA ALA A 60 -0.75 7.45 12.84
C ALA A 60 0.42 8.01 13.65
N LYS A 61 0.88 7.25 14.66
CA LYS A 61 2.05 7.63 15.47
C LYS A 61 3.31 6.94 14.99
N TYR A 62 4.46 7.61 15.15
CA TYR A 62 5.76 7.07 14.74
C TYR A 62 6.01 5.69 15.37
N GLU A 63 5.72 5.51 16.65
CA GLU A 63 5.94 4.26 17.38
C GLU A 63 5.07 3.11 16.87
N GLU A 64 3.87 3.42 16.37
CA GLU A 64 2.96 2.45 15.76
C GLU A 64 3.55 1.95 14.43
N TYR A 65 4.00 2.87 13.59
CA TYR A 65 4.68 2.56 12.33
C TYR A 65 6.03 1.84 12.54
N ALA A 66 6.79 2.20 13.58
CA ALA A 66 8.05 1.52 13.90
C ALA A 66 7.81 0.05 14.28
N LYS A 67 6.75 -0.25 15.03
CA LYS A 67 6.32 -1.63 15.32
C LYS A 67 5.84 -2.35 14.06
N ALA A 68 5.04 -1.66 13.24
CA ALA A 68 4.54 -2.20 11.97
C ALA A 68 5.68 -2.58 11.02
N GLY A 69 6.67 -1.70 10.84
CA GLY A 69 7.83 -1.94 9.99
C GLY A 69 8.64 -3.16 10.42
N LYS A 70 8.90 -3.31 11.73
CA LYS A 70 9.60 -4.49 12.28
C LYS A 70 8.83 -5.79 12.03
N TRP A 71 7.50 -5.76 12.17
CA TRP A 71 6.67 -6.94 11.92
C TRP A 71 6.59 -7.28 10.43
N LEU A 72 6.44 -6.27 9.56
CA LEU A 72 6.46 -6.43 8.09
C LEU A 72 7.80 -6.97 7.58
N ASP A 73 8.93 -6.54 8.15
CA ASP A 73 10.26 -7.09 7.82
C ASP A 73 10.33 -8.59 8.11
N ARG A 74 9.76 -9.03 9.23
CA ARG A 74 9.69 -10.44 9.61
C ARG A 74 8.74 -11.22 8.71
N LEU A 75 7.60 -10.65 8.33
CA LEU A 75 6.71 -11.28 7.36
C LEU A 75 7.42 -11.48 6.02
N ALA A 76 8.07 -10.44 5.49
CA ALA A 76 8.82 -10.50 4.23
C ALA A 76 9.88 -11.61 4.26
N GLU A 77 10.67 -11.68 5.34
CA GLU A 77 11.65 -12.74 5.55
C GLU A 77 11.01 -14.14 5.55
N ARG A 78 9.88 -14.30 6.27
CA ARG A 78 9.16 -15.58 6.40
C ARG A 78 8.55 -16.08 5.10
N VAL A 79 8.10 -15.18 4.22
CA VAL A 79 7.51 -15.52 2.91
C VAL A 79 8.52 -15.46 1.76
N GLY A 80 9.77 -15.08 2.05
CA GLY A 80 10.89 -15.09 1.12
C GLY A 80 10.89 -13.96 0.09
N CYS A 81 10.25 -12.82 0.37
CA CYS A 81 10.33 -11.61 -0.46
C CYS A 81 11.26 -10.55 0.16
N SER A 82 11.70 -9.58 -0.64
CA SER A 82 12.47 -8.45 -0.10
C SER A 82 11.57 -7.57 0.78
N ARG A 83 12.14 -7.02 1.85
CA ARG A 83 11.47 -5.96 2.64
C ARG A 83 11.23 -4.67 1.84
N LEU A 84 11.87 -4.54 0.69
CA LEU A 84 11.66 -3.44 -0.24
C LEU A 84 10.43 -3.67 -1.12
N ASP A 85 9.92 -4.90 -1.22
CA ASP A 85 8.80 -5.27 -2.10
C ASP A 85 7.48 -5.31 -1.31
N ILE A 86 7.28 -4.30 -0.48
CA ILE A 86 6.06 -4.09 0.31
C ILE A 86 5.39 -2.83 -0.23
N GLN A 87 4.17 -3.00 -0.73
CA GLN A 87 3.35 -1.92 -1.26
C GLN A 87 2.16 -1.62 -0.37
N MET A 88 1.79 -0.33 -0.27
CA MET A 88 0.74 0.11 0.63
C MET A 88 -0.03 1.34 0.14
N VAL A 89 -1.26 1.46 0.63
CA VAL A 89 -2.10 2.66 0.54
C VAL A 89 -2.57 3.06 1.94
N PRO A 90 -2.92 4.33 2.20
CA PRO A 90 -3.36 4.76 3.53
C PRO A 90 -4.81 4.39 3.79
N GLY A 91 -5.12 4.10 5.06
CA GLY A 91 -6.49 4.06 5.57
C GLY A 91 -6.84 5.27 6.44
N ASN A 92 -8.04 5.27 7.03
CA ASN A 92 -8.53 6.38 7.86
C ASN A 92 -7.94 6.41 9.28
N HIS A 93 -7.25 5.36 9.71
CA HIS A 93 -6.44 5.33 10.92
C HIS A 93 -4.98 5.75 10.68
N ASP A 94 -4.56 5.83 9.41
CA ASP A 94 -3.26 6.36 8.99
C ASP A 94 -3.22 7.91 8.92
N ILE A 95 -4.17 8.58 9.60
CA ILE A 95 -4.13 10.02 9.86
C ILE A 95 -4.03 10.31 11.36
N ASP A 96 -3.22 11.29 11.70
CA ASP A 96 -3.18 11.84 13.04
C ASP A 96 -4.39 12.73 13.28
N ARG A 97 -5.40 12.18 13.93
CA ARG A 97 -6.63 12.92 14.28
C ARG A 97 -6.36 14.11 15.21
N ASN A 98 -5.25 14.12 15.96
CA ASN A 98 -4.87 15.26 16.79
C ASN A 98 -4.25 16.41 15.97
N ALA A 99 -3.79 16.16 14.75
CA ALA A 99 -3.31 17.19 13.83
C ALA A 99 -4.46 17.90 13.08
N ILE A 100 -5.72 17.49 13.28
CA ILE A 100 -6.88 18.14 12.66
C ILE A 100 -7.21 19.43 13.41
N THR A 101 -6.74 20.55 12.87
CA THR A 101 -7.03 21.91 13.37
C THR A 101 -8.43 22.39 12.93
N PRO A 102 -8.96 23.50 13.48
CA PRO A 102 -10.19 24.12 12.98
C PRO A 102 -10.13 24.48 11.49
N ILE A 103 -8.95 24.87 10.97
CA ILE A 103 -8.75 25.19 9.56
C ILE A 103 -8.83 23.92 8.72
N THR A 104 -8.12 22.86 9.13
CA THR A 104 -8.18 21.54 8.48
C THR A 104 -9.63 21.04 8.44
N LYS A 105 -10.35 21.12 9.57
CA LYS A 105 -11.76 20.73 9.63
C LYS A 105 -12.63 21.52 8.65
N PHE A 106 -12.44 22.84 8.57
CA PHE A 106 -13.16 23.68 7.63
C PHE A 106 -12.92 23.26 6.16
N HIS A 107 -11.67 22.94 5.79
CA HIS A 107 -11.36 22.40 4.46
C HIS A 107 -12.07 21.08 4.20
N LEU A 108 -11.98 20.12 5.13
CA LEU A 108 -12.60 18.81 4.99
C LEU A 108 -14.13 18.92 4.82
N ASP A 109 -14.78 19.76 5.62
CA ASP A 109 -16.22 19.97 5.55
C ASP A 109 -16.61 20.69 4.23
N ALA A 110 -15.83 21.68 3.78
CA ALA A 110 -16.07 22.36 2.51
C ALA A 110 -15.89 21.42 1.30
N VAL A 111 -14.92 20.50 1.33
CA VAL A 111 -14.75 19.48 0.29
C VAL A 111 -15.93 18.51 0.28
N ARG A 112 -16.43 18.10 1.45
CA ARG A 112 -17.62 17.26 1.53
C ARG A 112 -18.86 17.94 0.94
N GLU A 113 -18.99 19.26 1.12
CA GLU A 113 -20.13 20.03 0.62
C GLU A 113 -20.03 20.36 -0.88
N HIS A 114 -18.82 20.63 -1.38
CA HIS A 114 -18.61 21.20 -2.72
C HIS A 114 -17.87 20.27 -3.69
N GLY A 115 -17.48 19.07 -3.25
CA GLY A 115 -16.92 18.00 -4.05
C GLY A 115 -15.59 18.34 -4.73
N ASP A 116 -15.38 17.74 -5.90
CA ASP A 116 -14.15 17.80 -6.70
C ASP A 116 -13.62 19.24 -6.87
N LYS A 117 -14.51 20.21 -7.13
CA LYS A 117 -14.11 21.60 -7.37
C LYS A 117 -13.40 22.23 -6.17
N MET A 118 -13.89 21.95 -4.96
CA MET A 118 -13.26 22.47 -3.75
C MET A 118 -11.99 21.71 -3.43
N LEU A 119 -11.98 20.39 -3.64
CA LEU A 119 -10.77 19.59 -3.47
C LEU A 119 -9.64 20.11 -4.38
N ASP A 120 -9.90 20.29 -5.68
CA ASP A 120 -8.93 20.80 -6.64
C ASP A 120 -8.41 22.20 -6.25
N MET A 121 -9.30 23.09 -5.82
CA MET A 121 -8.92 24.44 -5.36
C MET A 121 -7.91 24.39 -4.20
N LEU A 122 -8.12 23.48 -3.23
CA LEU A 122 -7.22 23.32 -2.10
C LEU A 122 -5.90 22.65 -2.50
N LEU A 123 -5.93 21.69 -3.44
CA LEU A 123 -4.74 20.97 -3.89
C LEU A 123 -3.81 21.83 -4.78
N ASP A 124 -4.38 22.80 -5.50
CA ASP A 124 -3.64 23.71 -6.38
C ASP A 124 -2.91 24.84 -5.61
N ASP A 125 -3.27 25.07 -4.34
CA ASP A 125 -2.57 25.99 -3.44
C ASP A 125 -1.65 25.21 -2.49
N GLU A 126 -0.34 25.48 -2.53
CA GLU A 126 0.66 24.73 -1.77
C GLU A 126 0.41 24.75 -0.26
N VAL A 127 -0.03 25.89 0.29
CA VAL A 127 -0.30 26.05 1.71
C VAL A 127 -1.56 25.30 2.10
N GLN A 128 -2.66 25.47 1.33
CA GLN A 128 -3.92 24.77 1.63
C GLN A 128 -3.77 23.25 1.46
N ARG A 129 -2.99 22.81 0.48
CA ARG A 129 -2.64 21.41 0.27
C ARG A 129 -1.92 20.86 1.49
N GLU A 130 -0.89 21.52 1.99
CA GLU A 130 -0.16 21.00 3.17
C GLU A 130 -1.05 20.94 4.42
N VAL A 131 -2.00 21.87 4.59
CA VAL A 131 -3.02 21.78 5.66
C VAL A 131 -3.84 20.47 5.58
N LEU A 132 -4.08 19.94 4.37
CA LEU A 132 -4.74 18.64 4.22
C LEU A 132 -3.78 17.49 4.57
N TYR A 133 -2.52 17.57 4.20
CA TYR A 133 -1.64 16.41 4.32
C TYR A 133 -0.79 16.36 5.60
N GLU A 134 -0.72 17.43 6.40
CA GLU A 134 0.05 17.45 7.65
C GLU A 134 -0.35 16.30 8.59
N ARG A 135 -1.63 15.94 8.62
CA ARG A 135 -2.13 14.80 9.41
C ARG A 135 -1.63 13.43 8.94
N PHE A 136 -1.04 13.33 7.75
CA PHE A 136 -0.38 12.12 7.26
C PHE A 136 1.12 12.11 7.55
N ALA A 137 1.69 13.06 8.30
CA ALA A 137 3.15 13.20 8.45
C ALA A 137 3.88 11.88 8.75
N ALA A 138 3.44 11.13 9.76
CA ALA A 138 4.05 9.84 10.11
C ALA A 138 3.83 8.76 9.03
N TYR A 139 2.65 8.74 8.40
CA TYR A 139 2.38 7.84 7.27
C TYR A 139 3.24 8.17 6.05
N ARG A 140 3.42 9.44 5.72
CA ARG A 140 4.26 9.91 4.59
C ARG A 140 5.69 9.44 4.76
N ASP A 141 6.25 9.58 5.96
CA ASP A 141 7.58 9.04 6.27
C ASP A 141 7.63 7.52 6.09
N PHE A 142 6.69 6.81 6.72
CA PHE A 142 6.64 5.36 6.67
C PHE A 142 6.54 4.83 5.24
N SER A 143 5.56 5.32 4.47
CA SER A 143 5.29 4.92 3.09
C SER A 143 6.41 5.33 2.13
N SER A 144 7.06 6.48 2.34
CA SER A 144 8.24 6.91 1.57
C SER A 144 9.42 5.98 1.75
N GLY A 145 9.59 5.39 2.93
CA GLY A 145 10.61 4.37 3.13
C GLY A 145 10.45 3.17 2.19
N TYR A 146 9.21 2.82 1.88
CA TYR A 146 8.87 1.72 0.96
C TYR A 146 8.73 2.14 -0.51
N GLY A 147 8.99 3.41 -0.84
CA GLY A 147 8.75 3.94 -2.19
C GLY A 147 7.26 3.99 -2.57
N CYS A 148 6.38 4.03 -1.56
CA CYS A 148 4.93 4.14 -1.69
C CYS A 148 4.47 5.56 -1.37
N ASP A 149 5.20 6.56 -1.84
CA ASP A 149 4.94 7.98 -1.57
C ASP A 149 3.47 8.35 -1.74
N LEU A 150 2.96 9.23 -0.88
CA LEU A 150 1.66 9.84 -1.15
C LEU A 150 1.81 10.90 -2.23
N ASP A 151 1.01 10.79 -3.29
CA ASP A 151 0.84 11.90 -4.22
C ASP A 151 0.09 13.03 -3.51
N VAL A 152 0.72 14.20 -3.50
CA VAL A 152 0.17 15.40 -2.85
C VAL A 152 -0.63 16.25 -3.83
N GLY A 153 -0.48 16.05 -5.14
CA GLY A 153 -1.26 16.73 -6.18
C GLY A 153 -2.71 16.25 -6.30
N GLY A 154 -3.05 15.19 -5.56
CA GLY A 154 -4.35 14.51 -5.56
C GLY A 154 -4.55 13.57 -6.74
N ALA A 155 -3.48 13.18 -7.44
CA ALA A 155 -3.49 12.07 -8.38
C ALA A 155 -3.27 10.74 -7.65
N TYR A 156 -3.32 9.62 -8.38
CA TYR A 156 -2.90 8.33 -7.84
C TYR A 156 -1.36 8.25 -7.77
N SER A 157 -0.81 7.54 -6.80
CA SER A 157 0.56 7.80 -6.35
C SER A 157 1.67 6.98 -6.99
N ALA A 158 1.43 5.73 -7.37
CA ALA A 158 2.45 4.90 -8.00
C ALA A 158 1.86 3.87 -8.96
N ASP A 159 2.75 3.39 -9.82
CA ASP A 159 2.56 2.29 -10.75
C ASP A 159 3.63 1.23 -10.46
N VAL A 160 3.30 0.15 -9.77
CA VAL A 160 4.20 -1.03 -9.67
C VAL A 160 3.76 -2.04 -10.71
N VAL A 161 4.67 -2.49 -11.56
CA VAL A 161 4.41 -3.42 -12.64
C VAL A 161 5.08 -4.76 -12.35
N VAL A 162 4.32 -5.83 -12.60
CA VAL A 162 4.81 -7.21 -12.47
C VAL A 162 4.56 -7.93 -13.79
N THR A 163 5.60 -8.55 -14.33
CA THR A 163 5.47 -9.36 -15.55
C THR A 163 4.89 -10.73 -15.22
N VAL A 164 3.77 -11.11 -15.84
CA VAL A 164 3.14 -12.43 -15.66
C VAL A 164 3.39 -13.36 -16.86
N ALA A 165 3.60 -12.78 -18.05
CA ALA A 165 4.08 -13.48 -19.25
C ALA A 165 4.78 -12.48 -20.19
N PRO A 166 5.50 -12.93 -21.23
CA PRO A 166 6.07 -12.03 -22.24
C PRO A 166 4.99 -11.09 -22.80
N GLU A 167 5.26 -9.78 -22.83
CA GLU A 167 4.31 -8.74 -23.27
C GLU A 167 3.00 -8.68 -22.45
N ARG A 168 2.97 -9.28 -21.24
CA ARG A 168 1.80 -9.29 -20.34
C ARG A 168 2.20 -8.88 -18.95
N THR A 169 1.69 -7.74 -18.52
CA THR A 169 2.09 -7.12 -17.26
C THR A 169 0.89 -6.71 -16.40
N VAL A 170 1.02 -6.81 -15.09
CA VAL A 170 0.01 -6.35 -14.14
C VAL A 170 0.52 -5.09 -13.48
N ARG A 171 -0.21 -3.99 -13.62
CA ARG A 171 0.13 -2.72 -12.98
C ARG A 171 -0.75 -2.46 -11.76
N PHE A 172 -0.13 -2.24 -10.63
CA PHE A 172 -0.76 -1.85 -9.38
C PHE A 172 -0.81 -0.33 -9.26
N VAL A 173 -2.00 0.21 -9.02
CA VAL A 173 -2.28 1.64 -8.90
C VAL A 173 -2.75 1.95 -7.48
N TYR A 174 -2.14 2.95 -6.86
CA TYR A 174 -2.34 3.28 -5.45
C TYR A 174 -3.24 4.51 -5.29
N LEU A 175 -4.35 4.36 -4.57
CA LEU A 175 -5.29 5.44 -4.30
C LEU A 175 -5.31 5.83 -2.83
N ASN A 176 -5.41 7.13 -2.56
CA ASN A 176 -5.64 7.69 -1.23
C ASN A 176 -7.12 8.05 -1.05
N SER A 177 -7.93 7.09 -0.61
CA SER A 177 -9.32 7.36 -0.21
C SER A 177 -9.45 7.99 1.19
N ALA A 178 -8.35 8.08 1.95
CA ALA A 178 -8.32 8.71 3.26
C ALA A 178 -8.08 10.24 3.22
N LEU A 179 -7.89 10.83 2.04
CA LEU A 179 -7.55 12.24 1.86
C LEU A 179 -8.61 13.19 2.42
N ILE A 180 -9.85 12.76 2.64
CA ILE A 180 -10.91 13.59 3.25
C ILE A 180 -11.48 12.96 4.52
N CYS A 181 -10.75 12.00 5.09
CA CYS A 181 -11.05 11.48 6.42
C CYS A 181 -10.83 12.54 7.51
N SER A 182 -11.62 12.44 8.59
CA SER A 182 -11.61 13.40 9.70
C SER A 182 -11.69 12.67 11.05
N LEU A 183 -12.19 13.36 12.08
CA LEU A 183 -12.39 12.78 13.42
C LEU A 183 -13.39 11.61 13.41
N LYS A 184 -14.41 11.73 12.56
CA LYS A 184 -15.42 10.72 12.28
C LYS A 184 -15.75 10.77 10.79
N ASP A 185 -15.80 9.61 10.18
CA ASP A 185 -16.18 9.44 8.79
C ASP A 185 -17.54 8.74 8.72
N ASP A 186 -18.33 9.12 7.71
CA ASP A 186 -19.61 8.48 7.44
C ASP A 186 -19.57 7.89 6.03
N GLU A 187 -20.17 6.71 5.87
CA GLU A 187 -20.39 6.08 4.58
C GLU A 187 -21.07 7.04 3.60
N GLY A 188 -20.62 7.04 2.34
CA GLY A 188 -21.12 7.89 1.26
C GLY A 188 -20.71 9.37 1.33
N LYS A 189 -19.82 9.78 2.25
CA LYS A 189 -19.39 11.19 2.39
C LYS A 189 -17.94 11.46 2.05
N LEU A 190 -17.09 10.43 1.95
CA LEU A 190 -15.71 10.62 1.53
C LEU A 190 -15.67 10.98 0.04
N ILE A 191 -14.56 11.51 -0.43
CA ILE A 191 -14.37 11.78 -1.85
C ILE A 191 -12.99 11.30 -2.26
N LEU A 192 -12.94 10.58 -3.37
CA LEU A 192 -11.67 10.14 -3.93
C LEU A 192 -11.05 11.26 -4.76
N GLY A 193 -11.85 11.96 -5.56
CA GLY A 193 -11.37 13.09 -6.35
C GLY A 193 -11.14 12.73 -7.81
N ALA A 194 -11.49 13.63 -8.71
CA ALA A 194 -11.35 13.44 -10.16
C ALA A 194 -9.93 13.02 -10.60
N ARG A 195 -8.89 13.63 -10.02
CA ARG A 195 -7.48 13.37 -10.36
C ARG A 195 -7.02 11.94 -10.00
N GLN A 196 -7.58 11.31 -8.97
CA GLN A 196 -7.23 9.94 -8.57
C GLN A 196 -7.94 8.86 -9.38
N ARG A 197 -9.16 9.11 -9.88
CA ARG A 197 -10.01 8.09 -10.53
C ARG A 197 -9.82 7.96 -12.04
N VAL A 198 -9.03 8.83 -12.67
CA VAL A 198 -8.80 8.83 -14.12
C VAL A 198 -7.48 8.10 -14.41
N PHE A 199 -7.56 6.94 -15.06
CA PHE A 199 -6.39 6.11 -15.40
C PHE A 199 -6.12 6.05 -16.91
N THR A 200 -4.86 5.95 -17.33
CA THR A 200 -4.53 5.70 -18.75
C THR A 200 -4.33 4.20 -18.94
N PRO A 201 -5.14 3.51 -19.76
CA PRO A 201 -4.90 2.11 -20.10
C PRO A 201 -3.67 1.96 -21.01
N ILE A 202 -2.98 0.84 -20.90
CA ILE A 202 -1.79 0.49 -21.69
C ILE A 202 -2.03 -0.88 -22.32
N ASP A 203 -1.78 -1.02 -23.61
CA ASP A 203 -1.91 -2.29 -24.31
C ASP A 203 -0.86 -3.29 -23.80
N GLY A 204 -1.27 -4.54 -23.55
CA GLY A 204 -0.44 -5.56 -22.92
C GLY A 204 -0.39 -5.50 -21.39
N GLU A 205 -1.14 -4.59 -20.77
CA GLU A 205 -1.11 -4.37 -19.32
C GLU A 205 -2.52 -4.34 -18.72
N GLU A 206 -2.73 -5.10 -17.64
CA GLU A 206 -3.98 -5.05 -16.88
C GLU A 206 -3.78 -4.41 -15.51
N MET A 207 -4.76 -3.62 -15.09
CA MET A 207 -4.66 -2.78 -13.90
C MET A 207 -5.31 -3.40 -12.67
N VAL A 208 -4.59 -3.33 -11.54
CA VAL A 208 -5.03 -3.65 -10.18
C VAL A 208 -5.06 -2.36 -9.37
N VAL A 209 -6.23 -1.97 -8.88
CA VAL A 209 -6.40 -0.77 -8.05
C VAL A 209 -6.35 -1.16 -6.57
N LEU A 210 -5.50 -0.50 -5.80
CA LEU A 210 -5.43 -0.60 -4.34
C LEU A 210 -6.04 0.65 -3.73
N VAL A 211 -7.00 0.47 -2.81
CA VAL A 211 -7.71 1.57 -2.15
C VAL A 211 -8.24 1.11 -0.80
N HIS A 212 -8.11 1.88 0.27
CA HIS A 212 -8.60 1.42 1.58
C HIS A 212 -10.13 1.32 1.64
N HIS A 213 -10.83 2.44 1.43
CA HIS A 213 -12.30 2.48 1.48
C HIS A 213 -12.95 1.88 0.21
N PRO A 214 -13.94 0.97 0.36
CA PRO A 214 -14.74 0.51 -0.77
C PRO A 214 -15.64 1.62 -1.35
N LEU A 215 -16.17 1.41 -2.55
CA LEU A 215 -16.89 2.45 -3.31
C LEU A 215 -18.08 3.08 -2.57
N ASN A 216 -18.83 2.32 -1.76
CA ASN A 216 -19.98 2.82 -0.99
C ASN A 216 -19.61 3.95 0.00
N TRP A 217 -18.35 4.09 0.38
CA TRP A 217 -17.87 5.17 1.24
C TRP A 217 -17.71 6.51 0.52
N LEU A 218 -17.69 6.48 -0.82
CA LEU A 218 -17.39 7.63 -1.66
C LEU A 218 -18.66 8.31 -2.18
N GLN A 219 -18.76 9.62 -2.02
CA GLN A 219 -19.83 10.43 -2.61
C GLN A 219 -19.70 10.51 -4.15
N ASP A 220 -18.48 10.38 -4.68
CA ASP A 220 -18.18 10.32 -6.12
C ASP A 220 -18.13 8.88 -6.66
N SER A 221 -18.74 7.93 -5.94
CA SER A 221 -18.72 6.49 -6.25
C SER A 221 -19.28 6.13 -7.62
N ASP A 222 -20.39 6.72 -8.04
CA ASP A 222 -20.98 6.49 -9.38
C ASP A 222 -19.97 6.77 -10.49
N GLU A 223 -19.24 7.87 -10.31
CA GLU A 223 -18.29 8.42 -11.23
C GLU A 223 -16.97 7.62 -11.18
N ALA A 224 -16.46 7.29 -10.00
CA ALA A 224 -15.31 6.38 -9.82
C ALA A 224 -15.59 4.99 -10.40
N ALA A 225 -16.79 4.43 -10.17
CA ALA A 225 -17.19 3.12 -10.68
C ALA A 225 -17.16 3.05 -12.21
N ARG A 226 -17.49 4.13 -12.93
CA ARG A 226 -17.42 4.19 -14.40
C ARG A 226 -16.00 4.04 -14.90
N TYR A 227 -15.04 4.73 -14.28
CA TYR A 227 -13.62 4.59 -14.60
C TYR A 227 -13.09 3.21 -14.23
N PHE A 228 -13.44 2.73 -13.04
CA PHE A 228 -12.92 1.46 -12.54
C PHE A 228 -13.40 0.29 -13.39
N LYS A 229 -14.70 0.22 -13.71
CA LYS A 229 -15.27 -0.83 -14.58
C LYS A 229 -14.64 -0.83 -15.98
N SER A 230 -14.35 0.34 -16.54
CA SER A 230 -13.82 0.45 -17.89
C SER A 230 -12.30 0.23 -18.01
N ARG A 231 -11.55 0.33 -16.90
CA ARG A 231 -10.06 0.40 -16.96
C ARG A 231 -9.34 -0.58 -16.03
N ALA A 232 -9.92 -0.94 -14.89
CA ALA A 232 -9.32 -1.88 -13.94
C ALA A 232 -9.85 -3.29 -14.13
N ARG A 233 -9.07 -4.32 -13.78
CA ARG A 233 -9.50 -5.74 -13.72
C ARG A 233 -9.68 -6.24 -12.32
N VAL A 234 -8.92 -5.67 -11.39
CA VAL A 234 -8.98 -6.01 -9.98
C VAL A 234 -9.04 -4.73 -9.16
N ILE A 235 -9.92 -4.68 -8.17
CA ILE A 235 -9.94 -3.64 -7.13
C ILE A 235 -9.82 -4.36 -5.80
N ILE A 236 -8.88 -3.91 -4.98
CA ILE A 236 -8.60 -4.48 -3.67
C ILE A 236 -8.81 -3.39 -2.62
N SER A 237 -9.67 -3.67 -1.64
CA SER A 237 -9.99 -2.75 -0.55
C SER A 237 -9.99 -3.40 0.83
N GLY A 238 -10.17 -2.57 1.87
CA GLY A 238 -10.20 -2.94 3.28
C GLY A 238 -11.35 -2.29 4.03
N HIS A 239 -11.08 -1.72 5.20
CA HIS A 239 -11.92 -0.82 6.00
C HIS A 239 -13.11 -1.46 6.72
N GLU A 240 -13.93 -2.26 6.02
CA GLU A 240 -15.16 -2.83 6.60
C GLU A 240 -14.88 -4.03 7.54
N HIS A 241 -13.61 -4.45 7.64
CA HIS A 241 -13.11 -5.62 8.38
C HIS A 241 -13.77 -6.95 7.99
N PHE A 242 -14.65 -6.94 6.99
CA PHE A 242 -15.43 -8.08 6.52
C PHE A 242 -15.09 -8.40 5.07
N PRO A 243 -14.63 -9.62 4.77
CA PRO A 243 -14.17 -9.94 3.43
C PRO A 243 -15.35 -10.08 2.47
N SER A 244 -15.22 -9.52 1.27
CA SER A 244 -16.19 -9.67 0.18
C SER A 244 -15.49 -9.93 -1.15
N LEU A 245 -16.13 -10.72 -2.02
CA LEU A 245 -15.65 -10.99 -3.38
C LEU A 245 -16.82 -10.89 -4.35
N THR A 246 -16.67 -9.98 -5.31
CA THR A 246 -17.63 -9.80 -6.41
C THR A 246 -16.86 -9.90 -7.73
N ILE A 247 -17.37 -10.70 -8.65
CA ILE A 247 -16.89 -10.76 -10.02
C ILE A 247 -18.06 -10.41 -10.92
N MET A 248 -17.84 -9.46 -11.82
CA MET A 248 -18.89 -8.91 -12.66
C MET A 248 -18.41 -8.74 -14.10
N ALA A 249 -19.18 -9.29 -15.03
CA ALA A 249 -19.03 -9.03 -16.44
C ALA A 249 -19.41 -7.57 -16.72
N VAL A 250 -18.46 -6.80 -17.22
CA VAL A 250 -18.62 -5.40 -17.58
C VAL A 250 -19.12 -5.30 -19.02
N GLU A 251 -18.42 -5.98 -19.93
CA GLU A 251 -18.71 -6.08 -21.37
C GLU A 251 -18.29 -7.48 -21.86
N GLU A 252 -18.49 -7.77 -23.15
CA GLU A 252 -18.01 -9.03 -23.75
C GLU A 252 -16.51 -9.19 -23.54
N GLU A 253 -16.12 -10.34 -22.98
CA GLU A 253 -14.73 -10.67 -22.63
C GLU A 253 -14.06 -9.62 -21.72
N CYS A 254 -14.82 -8.95 -20.85
CA CYS A 254 -14.33 -7.89 -19.98
C CYS A 254 -14.93 -8.05 -18.59
N ASP A 255 -14.15 -8.58 -17.64
CA ASP A 255 -14.58 -8.81 -16.26
C ASP A 255 -13.84 -7.94 -15.25
N LEU A 256 -14.53 -7.57 -14.17
CA LEU A 256 -13.97 -6.87 -13.02
C LEU A 256 -14.12 -7.73 -11.75
N LEU A 257 -13.01 -7.94 -11.05
CA LEU A 257 -12.97 -8.54 -9.72
C LEU A 257 -12.83 -7.45 -8.65
N MET A 258 -13.69 -7.48 -7.65
CA MET A 258 -13.63 -6.60 -6.48
C MET A 258 -13.46 -7.46 -5.22
N LEU A 259 -12.37 -7.24 -4.50
CA LEU A 259 -12.01 -7.96 -3.28
C LEU A 259 -11.90 -6.99 -2.11
N ALA A 260 -12.79 -7.11 -1.12
CA ALA A 260 -12.59 -6.47 0.19
C ALA A 260 -11.88 -7.46 1.13
N ALA A 261 -10.86 -7.00 1.83
CA ALA A 261 -10.12 -7.73 2.83
C ALA A 261 -10.93 -7.87 4.13
N GLY A 262 -10.67 -8.94 4.88
CA GLY A 262 -10.92 -8.92 6.32
C GLY A 262 -9.77 -8.23 7.05
N ALA A 263 -9.95 -7.94 8.33
CA ALA A 263 -8.92 -7.26 9.12
C ALA A 263 -7.80 -8.21 9.58
N THR A 264 -6.57 -7.72 9.50
CA THR A 264 -5.39 -8.43 10.01
C THR A 264 -5.40 -8.46 11.53
N ALA A 265 -5.91 -7.41 12.18
CA ALA A 265 -6.18 -7.36 13.62
C ALA A 265 -7.41 -6.48 13.88
N PRO A 266 -8.63 -7.06 13.92
CA PRO A 266 -9.85 -6.29 14.09
C PRO A 266 -9.97 -5.66 15.48
N ASP A 267 -10.62 -4.50 15.54
CA ASP A 267 -10.93 -3.81 16.80
C ASP A 267 -11.63 -4.72 17.80
N ASP A 268 -12.62 -5.51 17.37
CA ASP A 268 -13.38 -6.47 18.16
C ASP A 268 -13.37 -7.85 17.48
N ILE A 269 -13.27 -8.91 18.29
CA ILE A 269 -13.19 -10.28 17.82
C ILE A 269 -14.46 -11.04 18.20
N ASP A 270 -15.20 -11.47 17.20
CA ASP A 270 -16.39 -12.33 17.32
C ASP A 270 -16.49 -13.32 16.14
N GLU A 271 -17.66 -13.93 15.94
CA GLU A 271 -17.86 -14.87 14.82
C GLU A 271 -17.81 -14.21 13.43
N LYS A 272 -18.12 -12.90 13.36
CA LYS A 272 -18.18 -12.12 12.12
C LYS A 272 -16.85 -11.39 11.86
N TYR A 273 -16.28 -10.78 12.88
CA TYR A 273 -15.02 -10.02 12.81
C TYR A 273 -13.92 -10.81 13.50
N THR A 274 -12.92 -11.24 12.73
CA THR A 274 -11.82 -12.04 13.24
C THR A 274 -10.57 -11.80 12.39
N TYR A 275 -9.41 -12.30 12.81
CA TYR A 275 -8.16 -12.11 12.08
C TYR A 275 -8.20 -12.83 10.74
N LYS A 276 -7.84 -12.10 9.68
CA LYS A 276 -7.87 -12.57 8.30
C LYS A 276 -6.72 -12.00 7.50
N TYR A 277 -6.30 -12.75 6.49
CA TYR A 277 -5.41 -12.26 5.45
C TYR A 277 -5.64 -13.08 4.17
N ASN A 278 -5.06 -12.66 3.05
CA ASN A 278 -5.15 -13.40 1.80
C ASN A 278 -3.76 -13.68 1.23
N ILE A 279 -3.65 -14.77 0.47
CA ILE A 279 -2.55 -15.01 -0.47
C ILE A 279 -3.16 -14.89 -1.86
N LEU A 280 -2.69 -13.91 -2.63
CA LEU A 280 -3.17 -13.60 -3.97
C LEU A 280 -2.14 -14.05 -4.99
N THR A 281 -2.59 -14.73 -6.03
CA THR A 281 -1.73 -15.17 -7.12
C THR A 281 -2.23 -14.56 -8.43
N PHE A 282 -1.40 -13.76 -9.08
CA PHE A 282 -1.65 -13.21 -10.41
C PHE A 282 -0.86 -14.03 -11.43
N ASP A 283 -1.56 -14.52 -12.44
CA ASP A 283 -1.01 -15.38 -13.48
C ASP A 283 -1.64 -15.03 -14.83
N TRP A 284 -1.04 -15.52 -15.92
CA TRP A 284 -1.59 -15.36 -17.26
C TRP A 284 -2.20 -16.68 -17.75
N ASP A 285 -3.44 -16.61 -18.22
CA ASP A 285 -4.15 -17.73 -18.84
C ASP A 285 -3.95 -17.70 -20.36
N ASP A 286 -3.03 -18.53 -20.87
CA ASP A 286 -2.69 -18.61 -22.30
C ASP A 286 -3.91 -18.89 -23.20
N GLY A 287 -4.79 -19.79 -22.76
CA GLY A 287 -5.95 -20.22 -23.56
C GLY A 287 -6.95 -19.11 -23.85
N SER A 288 -7.07 -18.13 -22.95
CA SER A 288 -7.98 -17.00 -23.08
C SER A 288 -7.28 -15.64 -23.24
N ASP A 289 -5.94 -15.63 -23.27
CA ASP A 289 -5.09 -14.45 -23.18
C ASP A 289 -5.56 -13.47 -22.10
N ALA A 290 -5.73 -14.00 -20.89
CA ALA A 290 -6.46 -13.33 -19.82
C ALA A 290 -5.74 -13.35 -18.47
N LEU A 291 -6.07 -12.40 -17.60
CA LEU A 291 -5.56 -12.35 -16.23
C LEU A 291 -6.28 -13.40 -15.39
N ALA A 292 -5.51 -14.31 -14.80
CA ALA A 292 -6.00 -15.27 -13.81
C ALA A 292 -5.60 -14.81 -12.40
N VAL A 293 -6.58 -14.71 -11.51
CA VAL A 293 -6.39 -14.35 -10.10
C VAL A 293 -6.82 -15.52 -9.24
N THR A 294 -5.88 -16.09 -8.47
CA THR A 294 -6.17 -17.09 -7.45
C THR A 294 -6.19 -16.46 -6.07
N ILE A 295 -7.24 -16.71 -5.30
CA ILE A 295 -7.42 -16.21 -3.95
C ILE A 295 -7.33 -17.41 -2.99
N ASN A 296 -6.34 -17.41 -2.10
CA ASN A 296 -6.23 -18.32 -0.96
C ASN A 296 -6.45 -17.50 0.33
N PRO A 297 -7.71 -17.40 0.80
CA PRO A 297 -8.09 -16.59 1.95
C PRO A 297 -7.92 -17.37 3.24
N ARG A 298 -7.46 -16.68 4.28
CA ARG A 298 -7.10 -17.27 5.58
C ARG A 298 -7.91 -16.59 6.67
N THR A 299 -8.39 -17.38 7.62
CA THR A 299 -9.19 -16.90 8.75
C THR A 299 -8.73 -17.56 10.04
N TRP A 300 -8.89 -16.84 11.14
CA TRP A 300 -8.59 -17.35 12.47
C TRP A 300 -9.63 -18.37 12.93
N ASN A 301 -9.14 -19.51 13.40
CA ASN A 301 -9.93 -20.48 14.13
C ASN A 301 -9.89 -20.13 15.63
N PHE A 302 -10.99 -19.62 16.15
CA PHE A 302 -11.06 -19.17 17.54
C PHE A 302 -10.85 -20.30 18.56
N GLU A 303 -11.31 -21.51 18.29
CA GLU A 303 -11.18 -22.65 19.20
C GLU A 303 -9.74 -23.17 19.24
N MET A 304 -9.08 -23.20 18.08
CA MET A 304 -7.74 -23.77 17.93
C MET A 304 -6.61 -22.75 18.04
N LYS A 305 -6.93 -21.44 18.05
CA LYS A 305 -5.99 -20.31 18.10
C LYS A 305 -4.90 -20.39 17.01
N ARG A 306 -5.34 -20.60 15.76
CA ARG A 306 -4.46 -20.67 14.58
C ARG A 306 -5.23 -20.28 13.33
N PHE A 307 -4.52 -19.94 12.26
CA PHE A 307 -5.14 -19.72 10.96
C PHE A 307 -5.50 -21.03 10.26
N GLU A 308 -6.54 -20.97 9.44
CA GLU A 308 -6.96 -22.01 8.52
C GLU A 308 -7.52 -21.39 7.23
N ARG A 309 -7.76 -22.22 6.22
CA ARG A 309 -8.39 -21.79 4.96
C ARG A 309 -9.82 -21.31 5.23
N ASP A 310 -10.15 -20.09 4.78
CA ASP A 310 -11.50 -19.52 4.90
C ASP A 310 -12.45 -20.13 3.87
N SER A 311 -12.85 -21.37 4.16
CA SER A 311 -13.72 -22.15 3.27
C SER A 311 -15.15 -21.59 3.21
N ARG A 312 -15.58 -20.83 4.23
CA ARG A 312 -16.89 -20.16 4.24
C ARG A 312 -16.91 -18.98 3.29
N PHE A 313 -15.86 -18.16 3.28
CA PHE A 313 -15.75 -17.02 2.35
C PHE A 313 -15.73 -17.46 0.87
N LEU A 314 -15.16 -18.63 0.58
CA LEU A 314 -15.13 -19.21 -0.78
C LEU A 314 -16.33 -20.10 -1.12
N GLU A 315 -17.32 -20.24 -0.23
CA GLU A 315 -18.46 -21.12 -0.50
C GLU A 315 -19.21 -20.69 -1.77
N GLY A 316 -19.37 -21.61 -2.72
CA GLY A 316 -19.99 -21.35 -4.02
C GLY A 316 -19.15 -20.50 -4.98
N ARG A 317 -17.86 -20.25 -4.69
CA ARG A 317 -16.94 -19.43 -5.50
C ARG A 317 -15.73 -20.24 -5.94
N SER A 318 -15.14 -19.85 -7.08
CA SER A 318 -13.87 -20.42 -7.54
C SER A 318 -12.69 -19.72 -6.85
N GLU A 319 -11.67 -20.49 -6.48
CA GLU A 319 -10.40 -19.93 -6.02
C GLU A 319 -9.67 -19.22 -7.16
N ARG A 320 -9.55 -19.89 -8.31
CA ARG A 320 -8.94 -19.35 -9.53
C ARG A 320 -10.01 -18.72 -10.42
N ASN A 321 -9.85 -17.44 -10.72
CA ASN A 321 -10.79 -16.63 -11.48
C ASN A 321 -10.07 -16.08 -12.71
N VAL A 322 -10.49 -16.52 -13.91
CA VAL A 322 -9.98 -16.01 -15.18
C VAL A 322 -10.88 -14.85 -15.59
N LEU A 323 -10.30 -13.65 -15.70
CA LEU A 323 -11.03 -12.41 -15.93
C LEU A 323 -10.85 -11.99 -17.38
N GLY A 324 -11.94 -11.69 -18.09
CA GLY A 324 -11.87 -11.06 -19.40
C GLY A 324 -10.97 -9.81 -19.38
N SER A 325 -9.84 -9.91 -20.09
CA SER A 325 -8.75 -8.94 -20.10
C SER A 325 -8.60 -8.29 -21.48
N PRO A 326 -9.29 -7.16 -21.73
CA PRO A 326 -9.26 -6.52 -23.04
C PRO A 326 -7.91 -5.87 -23.36
N TYR A 327 -7.14 -5.41 -22.37
CA TYR A 327 -5.88 -4.71 -22.60
C TYR A 327 -4.73 -5.67 -22.87
N PHE A 328 -4.71 -6.85 -22.25
CA PHE A 328 -3.83 -7.95 -22.68
C PHE A 328 -3.98 -8.24 -24.17
N ARG A 329 -5.21 -8.46 -24.64
CA ARG A 329 -5.49 -8.82 -26.03
C ARG A 329 -5.22 -7.72 -27.05
N ARG A 330 -5.16 -6.46 -26.62
CA ARG A 330 -4.73 -5.33 -27.48
C ARG A 330 -3.20 -5.24 -27.61
N GLY A 331 -2.47 -5.82 -26.66
CA GLY A 331 -1.01 -5.90 -26.71
C GLY A 331 -0.51 -6.82 -27.82
N VAL A 332 0.80 -6.79 -28.06
CA VAL A 332 1.45 -7.71 -29.01
C VAL A 332 1.17 -9.14 -28.57
N SER A 333 0.77 -10.02 -29.50
CA SER A 333 0.55 -11.43 -29.19
C SER A 333 1.84 -12.04 -28.66
N PRO A 334 1.82 -12.75 -27.52
CA PRO A 334 3.02 -13.36 -26.97
C PRO A 334 3.55 -14.37 -27.97
N VAL A 335 4.85 -14.32 -28.24
CA VAL A 335 5.50 -15.38 -29.03
C VAL A 335 5.51 -16.63 -28.16
N ALA A 336 5.09 -17.77 -28.71
CA ALA A 336 5.10 -19.05 -28.00
C ALA A 336 6.45 -19.25 -27.29
N PRO A 337 6.48 -19.63 -26.00
CA PRO A 337 7.71 -19.72 -25.25
C PRO A 337 8.69 -20.67 -25.93
N VAL A 338 9.91 -20.19 -26.18
CA VAL A 338 11.01 -21.05 -26.61
C VAL A 338 11.27 -22.06 -25.50
N GLN A 339 11.20 -23.35 -25.80
CA GLN A 339 11.51 -24.40 -24.81
C GLN A 339 12.90 -24.16 -24.22
N GLY A 340 12.97 -23.93 -22.91
CA GLY A 340 14.23 -23.77 -22.17
C GLY A 340 14.46 -22.42 -21.48
N VAL A 341 13.50 -21.49 -21.50
CA VAL A 341 13.58 -20.30 -20.62
C VAL A 341 13.34 -20.74 -19.18
N VAL A 342 14.30 -20.46 -18.31
CA VAL A 342 14.22 -20.71 -16.87
C VAL A 342 13.05 -19.90 -16.30
N ASP A 343 12.19 -20.51 -15.48
CA ASP A 343 11.07 -19.84 -14.78
C ASP A 343 11.67 -18.89 -13.73
N GLU A 344 12.16 -17.72 -14.16
CA GLU A 344 12.56 -16.65 -13.26
C GLU A 344 11.33 -16.19 -12.46
N GLN A 345 11.49 -16.03 -11.15
CA GLN A 345 10.42 -15.48 -10.32
C GLN A 345 10.10 -14.06 -10.81
N PRO A 346 8.83 -13.73 -11.05
CA PRO A 346 8.48 -12.38 -11.46
C PRO A 346 8.82 -11.41 -10.33
N GLN A 347 9.50 -10.33 -10.71
CA GLN A 347 9.87 -9.25 -9.80
C GLN A 347 8.91 -8.08 -10.00
N ALA A 348 8.57 -7.44 -8.89
CA ALA A 348 7.85 -6.18 -8.90
C ALA A 348 8.83 -5.07 -9.24
N HIS A 349 8.53 -4.33 -10.31
CA HIS A 349 9.30 -3.18 -10.72
C HIS A 349 8.42 -1.96 -10.66
N ALA A 350 8.91 -0.94 -10.00
CA ALA A 350 8.23 0.33 -9.99
C ALA A 350 8.36 0.94 -11.42
N VAL A 351 7.29 1.52 -11.98
CA VAL A 351 7.23 2.18 -13.31
C VAL A 351 6.75 3.64 -13.26
N ALA A 352 7.29 4.48 -14.16
CA ALA A 352 6.95 5.91 -14.17
C ALA A 352 5.45 6.15 -14.41
N ASN A 353 4.83 7.00 -13.57
CA ASN A 353 3.41 7.33 -13.67
C ASN A 353 3.17 8.30 -14.85
N PRO A 354 2.46 7.87 -15.92
CA PRO A 354 2.26 8.69 -17.12
C PRO A 354 1.27 9.84 -16.92
N ILE A 355 0.48 9.84 -15.84
CA ILE A 355 -0.58 10.83 -15.59
C ILE A 355 -0.09 12.03 -14.79
N THR A 356 0.71 11.80 -13.75
CA THR A 356 1.28 12.90 -12.94
C THR A 356 2.33 13.71 -13.69
N GLY A 357 2.86 13.18 -14.80
CA GLY A 357 3.96 13.81 -15.53
C GLY A 357 5.21 14.01 -14.67
N SER A 358 5.28 13.34 -13.51
CA SER A 358 6.46 13.29 -12.66
C SER A 358 7.53 12.56 -13.45
N THR A 359 8.33 13.32 -14.18
CA THR A 359 9.54 12.84 -14.85
C THR A 359 10.61 12.37 -13.85
N GLU A 360 10.45 12.72 -12.58
CA GLU A 360 11.25 12.20 -11.47
C GLU A 360 10.48 11.07 -10.81
N VAL A 361 10.53 9.90 -11.42
CA VAL A 361 10.18 8.68 -10.72
C VAL A 361 11.47 8.06 -10.25
N ASP A 362 11.49 7.64 -9.00
CA ASP A 362 12.53 7.02 -8.17
C ASP A 362 13.25 5.80 -8.84
N PHE A 363 13.09 5.54 -10.13
CA PHE A 363 13.19 4.22 -10.75
C PHE A 363 14.44 4.01 -11.60
N SER A 364 15.52 4.72 -11.27
CA SER A 364 16.89 4.27 -11.53
C SER A 364 17.67 3.96 -10.24
N MET A 365 16.99 3.96 -9.09
CA MET A 365 17.63 3.75 -7.80
C MET A 365 18.06 2.28 -7.69
N THR A 366 19.33 2.07 -7.34
CA THR A 366 19.84 0.73 -7.03
C THR A 366 19.17 0.20 -5.75
N GLU A 367 19.22 -1.11 -5.55
CA GLU A 367 18.72 -1.74 -4.31
C GLU A 367 19.33 -1.08 -3.05
N ASP A 368 20.62 -0.70 -3.12
CA ASP A 368 21.29 0.04 -2.04
C ASP A 368 20.62 1.38 -1.74
N VAL A 369 20.20 2.14 -2.77
CA VAL A 369 19.52 3.42 -2.54
C VAL A 369 18.14 3.19 -1.94
N ARG A 370 17.38 2.21 -2.43
CA ARG A 370 16.07 1.83 -1.86
C ARG A 370 16.21 1.42 -0.40
N LEU A 371 17.25 0.67 -0.05
CA LEU A 371 17.53 0.27 1.32
C LEU A 371 17.89 1.47 2.21
N VAL A 372 18.76 2.37 1.76
CA VAL A 372 19.10 3.59 2.52
C VAL A 372 17.88 4.49 2.66
N ARG A 373 17.03 4.59 1.64
CA ARG A 373 15.75 5.31 1.67
C ARG A 373 14.81 4.75 2.73
N LEU A 374 14.61 3.42 2.72
CA LEU A 374 13.82 2.70 3.72
C LEU A 374 14.30 3.07 5.12
N ARG A 375 15.59 2.92 5.38
CA ARG A 375 16.15 3.19 6.71
C ARG A 375 16.08 4.66 7.10
N PHE A 376 16.28 5.58 6.15
CA PHE A 376 16.23 7.01 6.42
C PHE A 376 14.82 7.46 6.84
N PHE A 377 13.78 7.10 6.07
CA PHE A 377 12.43 7.58 6.35
C PHE A 377 11.65 6.73 7.34
N ARG A 378 11.82 5.40 7.33
CA ARG A 378 11.06 4.47 8.17
C ARG A 378 11.68 4.27 9.55
N ASP A 379 13.00 4.09 9.63
CA ASP A 379 13.68 3.64 10.85
C ASP A 379 14.15 4.80 11.74
N LEU A 380 14.05 6.05 11.27
CA LEU A 380 14.46 7.23 12.00
C LEU A 380 13.27 8.19 12.23
N PRO A 381 13.12 8.74 13.43
CA PRO A 381 12.17 9.83 13.68
C PRO A 381 12.65 11.13 13.01
N GLU A 382 11.75 12.09 12.84
CA GLU A 382 11.98 13.41 12.21
C GLU A 382 13.25 14.10 12.77
N ASP A 383 13.39 14.15 14.09
CA ASP A 383 14.57 14.75 14.75
C ASP A 383 15.88 14.01 14.42
N GLY A 384 15.84 12.70 14.25
CA GLY A 384 17.00 11.88 13.88
C GLY A 384 17.44 12.17 12.44
N ARG A 385 16.48 12.22 11.51
CA ARG A 385 16.75 12.60 10.11
C ARG A 385 17.33 14.00 10.00
N ARG A 386 16.75 14.97 10.71
CA ARG A 386 17.24 16.35 10.75
C ARG A 386 18.68 16.44 11.26
N ARG A 387 19.03 15.73 12.34
CA ARG A 387 20.42 15.70 12.86
C ARG A 387 21.39 15.19 11.80
N ILE A 388 21.06 14.10 11.11
CA ILE A 388 21.87 13.56 10.02
C ILE A 388 22.04 14.59 8.90
N LEU A 389 20.97 15.29 8.50
CA LEU A 389 21.05 16.32 7.46
C LEU A 389 21.94 17.51 7.87
N VAL A 390 21.98 17.87 9.16
CA VAL A 390 22.91 18.87 9.70
C VAL A 390 24.34 18.34 9.69
N GLU A 391 24.57 17.12 10.17
CA GLU A 391 25.89 16.48 10.22
C GLU A 391 26.53 16.36 8.84
N LEU A 392 25.71 16.09 7.82
CA LEU A 392 26.14 15.98 6.43
C LEU A 392 26.21 17.33 5.70
N ASP A 393 26.10 18.46 6.41
CA ASP A 393 26.14 19.82 5.88
C ASP A 393 25.11 20.08 4.75
N VAL A 394 23.95 19.41 4.81
CA VAL A 394 22.86 19.59 3.82
C VAL A 394 21.99 20.78 4.20
N ILE A 395 21.75 20.96 5.50
CA ILE A 395 21.01 22.06 6.09
C ILE A 395 21.86 22.69 7.21
N PRO A 396 21.67 23.99 7.51
CA PRO A 396 22.45 24.63 8.56
C PRO A 396 21.93 24.24 9.96
N ALA A 397 22.83 24.17 10.94
CA ALA A 397 22.51 23.76 12.30
C ALA A 397 21.54 24.71 13.03
N ASP A 398 21.43 25.96 12.58
CA ASP A 398 20.54 26.99 13.12
C ASP A 398 19.18 27.08 12.40
N LEU A 399 18.92 26.21 11.41
CA LEU A 399 17.61 26.15 10.76
C LEU A 399 16.55 25.84 11.81
N THR A 400 15.67 26.78 12.13
CA THR A 400 14.61 26.59 13.13
C THR A 400 13.31 26.06 12.54
N ASP A 401 13.11 26.26 11.25
CA ASP A 401 11.88 25.89 10.56
C ASP A 401 11.74 24.37 10.49
N ARG A 402 10.51 23.89 10.62
CA ARG A 402 10.19 22.48 10.41
C ARG A 402 10.46 22.14 8.95
N LEU A 403 11.15 21.04 8.71
CA LEU A 403 11.28 20.50 7.36
C LEU A 403 10.00 19.73 7.05
N ASP A 404 9.23 20.21 6.08
CA ASP A 404 8.17 19.37 5.56
C ASP A 404 8.76 18.15 4.83
N HIS A 405 7.93 17.14 4.68
CA HIS A 405 8.31 15.87 4.09
C HIS A 405 8.82 16.01 2.64
N THR A 406 8.26 16.95 1.86
CA THR A 406 8.69 17.19 0.47
C THR A 406 10.11 17.74 0.42
N ILE A 407 10.48 18.60 1.37
CA ILE A 407 11.83 19.14 1.50
C ILE A 407 12.82 18.04 1.89
N GLU A 408 12.47 17.16 2.85
CA GLU A 408 13.32 16.03 3.24
C GLU A 408 13.61 15.10 2.05
N GLN A 409 12.60 14.77 1.23
CA GLN A 409 12.78 13.99 0.00
C GLN A 409 13.76 14.65 -0.98
N ARG A 410 13.65 15.96 -1.18
CA ARG A 410 14.59 16.71 -2.04
C ARG A 410 16.02 16.66 -1.51
N PHE A 411 16.20 16.75 -0.20
CA PHE A 411 17.53 16.63 0.40
C PHE A 411 18.11 15.23 0.30
N PHE A 412 17.30 14.20 0.51
CA PHE A 412 17.69 12.81 0.26
C PHE A 412 18.13 12.63 -1.20
N ALA A 413 17.30 13.03 -2.17
CA ALA A 413 17.60 12.93 -3.59
C ALA A 413 18.88 13.69 -3.97
N LYS A 414 19.09 14.88 -3.38
CA LYS A 414 20.32 15.66 -3.57
C LYS A 414 21.56 14.92 -3.06
N LEU A 415 21.52 14.29 -1.89
CA LEU A 415 22.62 13.48 -1.38
C LEU A 415 22.95 12.30 -2.31
N VAL A 416 21.93 11.62 -2.81
CA VAL A 416 22.09 10.52 -3.77
C VAL A 416 22.74 11.02 -5.07
N ALA A 417 22.23 12.12 -5.64
CA ALA A 417 22.75 12.72 -6.87
C ALA A 417 24.21 13.21 -6.72
N GLN A 418 24.63 13.56 -5.51
CA GLN A 418 26.01 13.94 -5.19
C GLN A 418 26.94 12.73 -4.94
N GLY A 419 26.44 11.50 -5.01
CA GLY A 419 27.23 10.28 -4.74
C GLY A 419 27.52 10.06 -3.26
N ARG A 420 26.79 10.71 -2.35
CA ARG A 420 27.02 10.68 -0.90
C ARG A 420 26.21 9.60 -0.16
N LEU A 421 25.77 8.57 -0.88
CA LEU A 421 24.95 7.49 -0.32
C LEU A 421 25.66 6.74 0.82
N GLY A 422 26.97 6.49 0.68
CA GLY A 422 27.76 5.82 1.72
C GLY A 422 27.89 6.63 3.01
N GLU A 423 28.06 7.96 2.91
CA GLU A 423 28.07 8.86 4.07
C GLU A 423 26.72 8.85 4.77
N LEU A 424 25.63 8.95 3.99
CA LEU A 424 24.27 8.89 4.52
C LEU A 424 23.99 7.57 5.23
N SER A 425 24.35 6.43 4.62
CA SER A 425 24.19 5.12 5.23
C SER A 425 24.95 5.00 6.56
N ALA A 426 26.20 5.48 6.62
CA ALA A 426 27.01 5.43 7.83
C ALA A 426 26.43 6.31 8.95
N ALA A 427 25.93 7.51 8.63
CA ALA A 427 25.26 8.38 9.59
C ALA A 427 23.97 7.76 10.14
N ILE A 428 23.19 7.08 9.28
CA ILE A 428 21.99 6.33 9.70
C ILE A 428 22.38 5.17 10.64
N ASP A 429 23.43 4.42 10.32
CA ASP A 429 23.94 3.33 11.17
C ASP A 429 24.31 3.85 12.57
N ALA A 430 25.03 4.98 12.64
CA ALA A 430 25.42 5.61 13.89
C ALA A 430 24.20 6.07 14.71
N ALA A 431 23.25 6.76 14.07
CA ALA A 431 22.04 7.26 14.74
C ALA A 431 21.17 6.13 15.31
N ILE A 432 21.02 5.02 14.58
CA ILE A 432 20.24 3.85 15.05
C ILE A 432 20.94 3.16 16.22
N LEU A 433 22.28 3.08 16.22
CA LEU A 433 23.05 2.51 17.33
C LEU A 433 22.91 3.34 18.60
N GLU A 434 23.01 4.67 18.50
CA GLU A 434 22.82 5.59 19.65
C GLU A 434 21.43 5.45 20.28
N HIS A 435 20.39 5.35 19.44
CA HIS A 435 19.02 5.19 19.92
C HIS A 435 18.83 3.87 20.68
N LYS A 436 19.45 2.76 20.23
CA LYS A 436 19.38 1.47 20.93
C LYS A 436 20.09 1.51 22.29
N SER A 437 21.26 2.15 22.35
CA SER A 437 21.99 2.27 23.63
C SER A 437 21.26 3.12 24.68
N GLY A 438 20.43 4.08 24.26
CA GLY A 438 19.65 4.90 25.17
C GLY A 438 18.30 4.30 25.61
N GLU A 439 17.84 3.22 24.98
CA GLU A 439 16.65 2.46 25.41
C GLU A 439 16.98 1.35 26.43
N ASP A 440 18.25 0.92 26.49
CA ASP A 440 18.76 -0.10 27.41
C ASP A 440 19.30 0.47 28.75
N GLU A 441 19.35 1.81 28.90
CA GLU A 441 19.66 2.53 30.16
C GLU A 441 18.39 3.02 30.86
#